data_AF-A0A956E005-F1
#
_entry.id   AF-A0A956E005-F1
#
_cell.length_a   1.000
_cell.length_b   1.000
_cell.length_c   1.000
_cell.angle_alpha   90.00
_cell.angle_beta   90.00
_cell.angle_gamma   90.00
#
_symmetry.space_group_name_H-M   'P 1'
#
loop_
_entity.id
_entity.type
_entity.pdbx_description
1 polymer ?
#
loop_
_entity_poly.entity_id
_entity_poly.type
_entity_poly.pdbx_seq_one_letter_code
_entity_poly.pdbx_strand_id
1 'polypeptide(L)'
;MITRTLWLLTFACATLVSLGCSDEMYAQEGVRGPANDAGLDAPTQDASGDAQHPDAVRTLEVRNPYGNVQAVDNLLIDGDFEFSDHQGQYGWLSFSSYGLQLETGGLCRSGSTCGRLTRNRRMLAYAVAAQNQPMALSLWVKPKNGDCAAVAVYAIGCISDDTPVFAEAKSAADQPGADGWCELTARMATVDEQPCLYLENASDDDVLIDDAVLETAPEARVLPPSARAQSPLPPKVPVARYSRIRKTAEQARRRRRF
;
A
#
# COMPACT_ATOMS: atom_id res chain seq x y z
N MET A 1 24.30 47.60 -40.41
CA MET A 1 22.89 47.97 -40.28
C MET A 1 22.05 46.78 -40.73
N ILE A 2 21.21 46.28 -39.82
CA ILE A 2 19.98 45.49 -40.05
C ILE A 2 20.15 44.16 -40.81
N THR A 3 20.21 43.05 -40.06
CA THR A 3 19.45 41.79 -40.33
C THR A 3 20.06 40.65 -39.51
N ARG A 4 19.52 40.35 -38.30
CA ARG A 4 19.66 39.05 -37.60
C ARG A 4 18.86 39.02 -36.29
N THR A 5 17.60 39.46 -36.33
CA THR A 5 16.72 39.48 -35.16
C THR A 5 15.33 39.00 -35.54
N LEU A 6 15.19 37.75 -35.99
CA LEU A 6 13.87 37.17 -36.27
C LEU A 6 13.88 35.62 -36.32
N TRP A 7 14.37 34.95 -35.27
CA TRP A 7 14.28 33.49 -35.15
C TRP A 7 14.04 33.01 -33.70
N LEU A 8 13.41 33.84 -32.86
CA LEU A 8 13.17 33.51 -31.44
C LEU A 8 11.68 33.41 -31.06
N LEU A 9 10.75 33.43 -32.02
CA LEU A 9 9.31 33.51 -31.72
C LEU A 9 8.44 32.38 -32.30
N THR A 10 9.03 31.33 -32.87
CA THR A 10 8.28 30.21 -33.47
C THR A 10 8.47 28.85 -32.76
N PHE A 11 8.93 28.85 -31.51
CA PHE A 11 9.13 27.61 -30.72
C PHE A 11 8.49 27.68 -29.32
N ALA A 12 7.36 28.37 -29.19
CA ALA A 12 6.71 28.62 -27.89
C ALA A 12 5.27 28.06 -27.76
N CYS A 13 4.84 27.11 -28.60
CA CYS A 13 3.43 26.68 -28.61
C CYS A 13 3.18 25.17 -28.80
N ALA A 14 4.05 24.29 -28.28
CA ALA A 14 3.87 22.84 -28.45
C ALA A 14 4.29 21.98 -27.23
N THR A 15 4.19 22.49 -26.00
CA THR A 15 4.58 21.72 -24.79
C THR A 15 3.58 21.87 -23.65
N LEU A 16 2.28 21.70 -23.91
CA LEU A 16 1.23 21.80 -22.88
C LEU A 16 0.11 20.77 -23.10
N VAL A 17 0.43 19.50 -23.39
CA VAL A 17 -0.53 18.38 -23.28
C VAL A 17 0.21 17.09 -22.93
N SER A 18 0.62 16.94 -21.67
CA SER A 18 0.95 15.62 -21.10
C SER A 18 0.96 15.69 -19.56
N LEU A 19 -0.08 16.28 -18.98
CA LEU A 19 -0.33 16.19 -17.54
C LEU A 19 -1.48 15.20 -17.34
N GLY A 20 -1.14 13.98 -16.91
CA GLY A 20 -2.06 13.19 -16.10
C GLY A 20 -2.76 12.00 -16.75
N CYS A 21 -2.23 11.38 -17.81
CA CYS A 21 -2.64 10.00 -18.12
C CYS A 21 -1.73 9.06 -17.33
N SER A 22 -2.32 8.27 -16.43
CA SER A 22 -1.66 7.20 -15.67
C SER A 22 -0.81 6.34 -16.62
N ASP A 23 0.41 6.02 -16.19
CA ASP A 23 1.41 5.29 -16.96
C ASP A 23 0.85 3.87 -17.25
N GLU A 24 0.34 3.64 -18.47
CA GLU A 24 -0.29 2.37 -18.90
C GLU A 24 0.63 1.13 -18.76
N MET A 25 1.88 1.31 -18.32
CA MET A 25 2.85 0.25 -18.07
C MET A 25 2.39 -0.82 -17.07
N TYR A 26 1.40 -0.54 -16.22
CA TYR A 26 0.82 -1.52 -15.30
C TYR A 26 -0.44 -2.23 -15.81
N ALA A 27 -0.96 -1.81 -16.97
CA ALA A 27 -1.99 -2.55 -17.65
C ALA A 27 -1.32 -3.80 -18.25
N GLN A 28 -1.43 -4.94 -17.57
CA GLN A 28 -1.30 -6.22 -18.28
C GLN A 28 -2.29 -6.20 -19.44
N GLU A 29 -1.89 -6.72 -20.60
CA GLU A 29 -2.77 -6.99 -21.74
C GLU A 29 -3.89 -7.95 -21.29
N GLY A 30 -4.92 -7.39 -20.67
CA GLY A 30 -6.08 -8.10 -20.19
C GLY A 30 -6.85 -8.63 -21.38
N VAL A 31 -7.04 -9.94 -21.40
CA VAL A 31 -8.02 -10.63 -22.24
C VAL A 31 -9.33 -9.82 -22.20
N ARG A 32 -9.70 -9.20 -23.32
CA ARG A 32 -10.99 -8.50 -23.47
C ARG A 32 -12.11 -9.49 -23.19
N GLY A 33 -12.61 -9.49 -21.96
CA GLY A 33 -13.89 -10.10 -21.64
C GLY A 33 -15.01 -9.36 -22.37
N PRO A 34 -16.12 -10.02 -22.71
CA PRO A 34 -17.26 -9.36 -23.34
C PRO A 34 -17.76 -8.23 -22.43
N ALA A 35 -17.90 -7.03 -23.01
CA ALA A 35 -18.48 -5.88 -22.35
C ALA A 35 -19.92 -6.23 -21.96
N ASN A 36 -20.18 -6.36 -20.66
CA ASN A 36 -21.54 -6.46 -20.16
C ASN A 36 -22.18 -5.07 -20.28
N ASP A 37 -23.05 -4.94 -21.27
CA ASP A 37 -23.92 -3.81 -21.53
C ASP A 37 -24.86 -3.59 -20.32
N ALA A 38 -24.55 -2.58 -19.51
CA ALA A 38 -25.41 -2.13 -18.44
C ALA A 38 -26.49 -1.21 -19.03
N GLY A 39 -27.59 -1.79 -19.52
CA GLY A 39 -28.70 -0.99 -20.01
C GLY A 39 -29.86 -1.79 -20.59
N LEU A 40 -30.69 -2.38 -19.73
CA LEU A 40 -32.07 -2.72 -20.10
C LEU A 40 -33.01 -2.10 -19.07
N ASP A 41 -33.62 -0.99 -19.49
CA ASP A 41 -34.68 -0.29 -18.78
C ASP A 41 -35.85 -1.24 -18.49
N ALA A 42 -36.09 -1.52 -17.21
CA ALA A 42 -37.25 -2.29 -16.78
C ALA A 42 -38.53 -1.43 -16.87
N PRO A 43 -39.64 -1.97 -17.38
CA PRO A 43 -40.91 -1.24 -17.45
C PRO A 43 -41.54 -1.09 -16.06
N THR A 44 -42.06 0.11 -15.80
CA THR A 44 -42.87 0.45 -14.64
C THR A 44 -44.21 -0.32 -14.66
N GLN A 45 -44.47 -1.11 -13.64
CA GLN A 45 -45.75 -1.76 -13.43
C GLN A 45 -46.27 -1.44 -12.02
N ASP A 46 -47.28 -0.59 -11.98
CA ASP A 46 -48.04 -0.25 -10.77
C ASP A 46 -48.82 -1.48 -10.27
N ALA A 47 -48.58 -1.90 -9.04
CA ALA A 47 -49.50 -2.77 -8.31
C ALA A 47 -49.45 -2.47 -6.80
N SER A 48 -50.54 -1.88 -6.35
CA SER A 48 -50.93 -1.65 -4.97
C SER A 48 -51.07 -2.95 -4.17
N GLY A 49 -50.46 -3.02 -2.98
CA GLY A 49 -50.83 -4.02 -1.98
C GLY A 49 -49.70 -4.32 -0.99
N ASP A 50 -50.01 -4.10 0.29
CA ASP A 50 -49.23 -4.45 1.49
C ASP A 50 -48.04 -3.57 1.88
N ALA A 51 -48.24 -2.90 3.02
CA ALA A 51 -47.30 -2.18 3.87
C ALA A 51 -45.91 -1.96 3.28
N GLN A 52 -45.79 -0.93 2.44
CA GLN A 52 -44.52 -0.30 2.09
C GLN A 52 -43.81 0.10 3.39
N HIS A 53 -42.85 -0.72 3.81
CA HIS A 53 -41.72 -0.18 4.55
C HIS A 53 -41.21 1.01 3.73
N PRO A 54 -41.08 2.22 4.32
CA PRO A 54 -40.51 3.33 3.58
C PRO A 54 -39.18 2.86 3.01
N ASP A 55 -39.05 2.92 1.69
CA ASP A 55 -37.80 2.68 0.98
C ASP A 55 -36.71 3.33 1.82
N ALA A 56 -35.70 2.58 2.23
CA ALA A 56 -34.66 3.11 3.10
C ALA A 56 -33.95 4.27 2.37
N VAL A 57 -34.43 5.50 2.58
CA VAL A 57 -33.95 6.69 1.87
C VAL A 57 -32.51 7.03 2.28
N ARG A 58 -32.03 6.44 3.37
CA ARG A 58 -30.71 6.69 3.95
C ARG A 58 -30.16 5.41 4.59
N THR A 59 -29.13 4.83 3.98
CA THR A 59 -28.21 3.94 4.67
C THR A 59 -27.32 4.80 5.57
N LEU A 60 -27.39 4.57 6.88
CA LEU A 60 -26.46 5.18 7.82
C LEU A 60 -25.28 4.23 7.98
N GLU A 61 -24.17 4.54 7.33
CA GLU A 61 -22.93 3.83 7.58
C GLU A 61 -22.38 4.27 8.93
N VAL A 62 -22.37 3.35 9.90
CA VAL A 62 -21.91 3.60 11.28
C VAL A 62 -20.38 3.74 11.32
N ARG A 63 -19.70 3.47 10.21
CA ARG A 63 -18.24 3.54 10.06
C ARG A 63 -17.89 4.26 8.78
N ASN A 64 -16.69 4.84 8.78
CA ASN A 64 -16.12 5.46 7.60
C ASN A 64 -16.03 4.40 6.47
N PRO A 65 -16.62 4.63 5.28
CA PRO A 65 -16.45 3.71 4.14
C PRO A 65 -15.02 3.70 3.61
N TYR A 66 -14.22 4.68 4.01
CA TYR A 66 -12.80 4.77 3.69
C TYR A 66 -11.99 3.95 4.70
N GLY A 67 -11.02 3.17 4.21
CA GLY A 67 -10.33 2.17 5.01
C GLY A 67 -10.61 0.71 4.59
N ASN A 68 -9.67 -0.19 4.88
CA ASN A 68 -9.94 -1.63 4.85
C ASN A 68 -10.97 -2.02 5.92
N VAL A 69 -12.25 -2.08 5.53
CA VAL A 69 -13.39 -2.41 6.40
C VAL A 69 -13.33 -3.82 7.00
N GLN A 70 -12.49 -4.71 6.46
CA GLN A 70 -12.28 -6.06 6.99
C GLN A 70 -11.28 -6.07 8.16
N ALA A 71 -10.41 -5.05 8.24
CA ALA A 71 -9.35 -4.92 9.24
C ALA A 71 -9.69 -3.83 10.28
N VAL A 72 -10.79 -4.03 11.01
CA VAL A 72 -11.32 -3.04 11.97
C VAL A 72 -10.39 -2.71 13.13
N ASP A 73 -9.43 -3.58 13.40
CA ASP A 73 -8.42 -3.44 14.45
C ASP A 73 -7.03 -3.15 13.86
N ASN A 74 -6.96 -2.48 12.70
CA ASN A 74 -5.70 -2.07 12.10
C ASN A 74 -4.97 -1.08 13.02
N LEU A 75 -3.76 -1.47 13.41
CA LEU A 75 -2.82 -0.76 14.27
C LEU A 75 -1.87 0.12 13.45
N LEU A 76 -1.97 0.09 12.11
CA LEU A 76 -1.37 1.10 11.25
C LEU A 76 -2.21 2.37 11.23
N ILE A 77 -1.54 3.50 11.08
CA ILE A 77 -2.21 4.81 11.06
C ILE A 77 -3.04 5.01 9.78
N ASP A 78 -2.54 4.50 8.65
CA ASP A 78 -3.18 4.53 7.33
C ASP A 78 -2.54 3.42 6.49
N GLY A 79 -3.33 2.47 6.00
CA GLY A 79 -2.83 1.25 5.35
C GLY A 79 -3.03 1.21 3.84
N ASP A 80 -4.07 1.90 3.38
CA ASP A 80 -4.60 1.93 2.02
C ASP A 80 -4.42 3.31 1.35
N PHE A 81 -3.70 4.22 2.01
CA PHE A 81 -3.24 5.50 1.44
C PHE A 81 -4.36 6.48 1.07
N GLU A 82 -5.61 6.25 1.49
CA GLU A 82 -6.74 7.10 1.13
C GLU A 82 -6.67 8.50 1.77
N PHE A 83 -5.93 8.63 2.87
CA PHE A 83 -5.69 9.91 3.56
C PHE A 83 -4.30 10.48 3.28
N SER A 84 -3.58 9.90 2.32
CA SER A 84 -2.25 10.34 1.92
C SER A 84 -2.32 11.41 0.85
N ASP A 85 -1.47 12.43 0.97
CA ASP A 85 -1.23 13.37 -0.11
C ASP A 85 0.25 13.39 -0.54
N HIS A 86 0.53 14.22 -1.54
CA HIS A 86 1.89 14.42 -2.06
C HIS A 86 2.83 15.14 -1.07
N GLN A 87 2.28 15.81 -0.04
CA GLN A 87 3.06 16.43 1.04
C GLN A 87 3.38 15.43 2.16
N GLY A 88 2.68 14.30 2.19
CA GLY A 88 3.00 13.14 3.00
C GLY A 88 1.75 12.42 3.48
N GLN A 89 1.98 11.31 4.17
CA GLN A 89 0.94 10.54 4.85
C GLN A 89 1.12 10.68 6.36
N TYR A 90 0.01 10.71 7.10
CA TYR A 90 0.08 10.51 8.54
C TYR A 90 0.58 9.09 8.82
N GLY A 91 1.79 9.00 9.36
CA GLY A 91 2.35 7.71 9.77
C GLY A 91 3.33 7.08 8.79
N TRP A 92 3.47 7.55 7.55
CA TRP A 92 4.49 7.02 6.63
C TRP A 92 5.59 8.02 6.30
N LEU A 93 6.80 7.49 6.22
CA LEU A 93 8.00 8.21 5.84
C LEU A 93 8.59 7.60 4.57
N SER A 94 8.74 8.44 3.55
CA SER A 94 9.56 8.12 2.39
C SER A 94 11.00 8.61 2.59
N PHE A 95 11.95 7.77 2.21
CA PHE A 95 13.38 8.09 2.19
C PHE A 95 13.84 8.34 0.75
N SER A 96 13.06 9.17 0.06
CA SER A 96 13.34 9.70 -1.28
C SER A 96 13.46 11.22 -1.23
N SER A 97 14.09 11.83 -2.24
CA SER A 97 14.12 13.28 -2.43
C SER A 97 12.77 13.86 -2.88
N TYR A 98 11.86 13.01 -3.36
CA TYR A 98 10.58 13.39 -3.96
C TYR A 98 9.39 13.17 -3.00
N GLY A 99 9.66 12.80 -1.74
CA GLY A 99 8.61 12.46 -0.79
C GLY A 99 7.95 11.11 -1.05
N LEU A 100 6.75 10.94 -0.49
CA LEU A 100 5.88 9.80 -0.76
C LEU A 100 5.29 9.96 -2.16
N GLN A 101 5.41 8.92 -2.98
CA GLN A 101 4.80 8.90 -4.31
C GLN A 101 3.55 8.02 -4.23
N LEU A 102 2.49 8.47 -4.88
CA LEU A 102 1.19 7.82 -4.88
C LEU A 102 0.79 7.53 -6.33
N GLU A 103 0.03 6.46 -6.51
CA GLU A 103 -0.73 6.16 -7.72
C GLU A 103 -2.22 6.23 -7.39
N THR A 104 -3.08 6.43 -8.39
CA THR A 104 -4.54 6.56 -8.18
C THR A 104 -5.34 5.75 -9.19
N GLY A 105 -6.59 5.42 -8.84
CA GLY A 105 -7.55 4.75 -9.71
C GLY A 105 -7.38 3.24 -9.76
N GLY A 106 -7.82 2.63 -10.87
CA GLY A 106 -7.96 1.17 -11.01
C GLY A 106 -6.66 0.36 -11.03
N LEU A 107 -5.49 1.02 -10.94
CA LEU A 107 -4.23 0.33 -10.72
C LEU A 107 -4.03 -0.07 -9.26
N CYS A 108 -4.63 0.67 -8.33
CA CYS A 108 -4.61 0.42 -6.90
C CYS A 108 -5.61 -0.66 -6.53
N ARG A 109 -5.30 -1.45 -5.50
CA ARG A 109 -6.10 -2.58 -5.05
C ARG A 109 -7.39 -2.10 -4.38
N SER A 110 -7.27 -1.05 -3.56
CA SER A 110 -8.39 -0.31 -2.97
C SER A 110 -9.29 0.36 -4.02
N GLY A 111 -8.75 0.60 -5.23
CA GLY A 111 -9.41 1.28 -6.33
C GLY A 111 -9.35 2.81 -6.27
N SER A 112 -8.73 3.39 -5.23
CA SER A 112 -8.65 4.83 -5.00
C SER A 112 -7.22 5.36 -5.08
N THR A 113 -6.38 5.09 -4.08
CA THR A 113 -4.99 5.55 -3.97
C THR A 113 -4.12 4.42 -3.42
N CYS A 114 -2.84 4.39 -3.81
CA CYS A 114 -1.88 3.42 -3.29
C CYS A 114 -0.46 4.00 -3.31
N GLY A 115 0.43 3.46 -2.48
CA GLY A 115 1.82 3.87 -2.43
C GLY A 115 2.62 3.38 -3.63
N ARG A 116 3.45 4.24 -4.22
CA ARG A 116 4.41 3.88 -5.28
C ARG A 116 5.83 3.91 -4.72
N LEU A 117 6.47 2.75 -4.67
CA LEU A 117 7.85 2.60 -4.22
C LEU A 117 8.78 2.41 -5.41
N THR A 118 9.49 3.47 -5.78
CA THR A 118 10.42 3.44 -6.91
C THR A 118 11.69 2.64 -6.61
N ARG A 119 12.43 2.30 -7.68
CA ARG A 119 13.70 1.56 -7.60
C ARG A 119 14.63 2.09 -6.50
N ASN A 120 15.16 1.16 -5.69
CA ASN A 120 16.11 1.42 -4.60
C ASN A 120 15.60 2.44 -3.55
N ARG A 121 14.28 2.61 -3.42
CA ARG A 121 13.69 3.45 -2.38
C ARG A 121 13.25 2.63 -1.18
N ARG A 122 13.08 3.34 -0.09
CA ARG A 122 12.64 2.81 1.20
C ARG A 122 11.49 3.63 1.72
N MET A 123 10.55 2.95 2.37
CA MET A 123 9.45 3.53 3.12
C MET A 123 9.43 2.95 4.53
N LEU A 124 8.87 3.72 5.45
CA LEU A 124 8.65 3.28 6.82
C LEU A 124 7.28 3.75 7.31
N ALA A 125 6.44 2.82 7.75
CA ALA A 125 5.17 3.13 8.39
C ALA A 125 5.31 3.01 9.91
N TYR A 126 4.73 3.94 10.65
CA TYR A 126 4.54 3.84 12.09
C TYR A 126 3.30 3.02 12.39
N ALA A 127 3.42 2.11 13.35
CA ALA A 127 2.33 1.31 13.87
C ALA A 127 2.19 1.49 15.38
N VAL A 128 1.16 0.89 15.96
CA VAL A 128 0.99 0.79 17.42
C VAL A 128 1.15 -0.68 17.83
N ALA A 129 1.81 -0.91 18.97
CA ALA A 129 1.91 -2.26 19.53
C ALA A 129 0.59 -2.68 20.17
N ALA A 130 0.14 -3.90 19.88
CA ALA A 130 -0.90 -4.55 20.69
C ALA A 130 -0.27 -5.10 21.97
N GLN A 131 -0.40 -4.37 23.08
CA GLN A 131 0.19 -4.76 24.35
C GLN A 131 -0.24 -6.17 24.76
N ASN A 132 0.74 -7.01 25.12
CA ASN A 132 0.52 -8.39 25.55
C ASN A 132 -0.14 -9.30 24.51
N GLN A 133 -0.17 -8.92 23.22
CA GLN A 133 -0.77 -9.71 22.17
C GLN A 133 0.19 -9.88 20.98
N PRO A 134 0.22 -11.08 20.36
CA PRO A 134 0.87 -11.24 19.07
C PRO A 134 0.14 -10.43 18.00
N MET A 135 0.84 -10.07 16.93
CA MET A 135 0.28 -9.32 15.81
C MET A 135 0.48 -10.06 14.48
N ALA A 136 -0.35 -9.73 13.50
CA ALA A 136 -0.27 -10.23 12.14
C ALA A 136 -0.15 -9.03 11.20
N LEU A 137 0.76 -9.15 10.25
CA LEU A 137 1.00 -8.18 9.20
C LEU A 137 0.51 -8.79 7.88
N SER A 138 -0.28 -8.04 7.12
CA SER A 138 -0.55 -8.28 5.71
C SER A 138 -0.29 -7.01 4.90
N LEU A 139 0.17 -7.17 3.66
CA LEU A 139 0.40 -6.07 2.74
C LEU A 139 0.28 -6.59 1.31
N TRP A 140 -0.35 -5.83 0.43
CA TRP A 140 -0.40 -6.17 -0.99
C TRP A 140 0.64 -5.38 -1.78
N VAL A 141 1.33 -6.05 -2.69
CA VAL A 141 2.29 -5.42 -3.60
C VAL A 141 2.01 -5.81 -5.05
N LYS A 142 2.18 -4.86 -5.97
CA LYS A 142 2.04 -5.06 -7.42
C LYS A 142 3.38 -4.81 -8.11
N PRO A 143 4.26 -5.81 -8.19
CA PRO A 143 5.55 -5.65 -8.85
C PRO A 143 5.37 -5.64 -10.37
N LYS A 144 5.96 -4.66 -11.05
CA LYS A 144 5.85 -4.53 -12.51
C LYS A 144 6.45 -5.72 -13.26
N ASN A 145 7.50 -6.33 -12.72
CA ASN A 145 8.17 -7.50 -13.30
C ASN A 145 7.52 -8.84 -12.91
N GLY A 146 6.46 -8.83 -12.10
CA GLY A 146 5.81 -10.04 -11.60
C GLY A 146 6.58 -10.81 -10.51
N ASP A 147 7.65 -10.26 -9.94
CA ASP A 147 8.39 -10.91 -8.84
C ASP A 147 7.83 -10.47 -7.48
N CYS A 148 7.13 -11.38 -6.77
CA CYS A 148 6.59 -11.09 -5.45
C CYS A 148 7.68 -10.82 -4.38
N ALA A 149 8.95 -11.15 -4.65
CA ALA A 149 10.08 -10.84 -3.79
C ALA A 149 10.75 -9.48 -4.12
N ALA A 150 10.19 -8.71 -5.06
CA ALA A 150 10.71 -7.39 -5.46
C ALA A 150 10.78 -6.38 -4.29
N VAL A 151 9.92 -6.54 -3.27
CA VAL A 151 9.90 -5.70 -2.07
C VAL A 151 10.25 -6.53 -0.85
N ALA A 152 11.24 -6.07 -0.10
CA ALA A 152 11.58 -6.63 1.19
C ALA A 152 10.80 -5.89 2.29
N VAL A 153 10.01 -6.61 3.06
CA VAL A 153 9.09 -6.03 4.06
C VAL A 153 9.38 -6.62 5.44
N TYR A 154 9.61 -5.75 6.42
CA TYR A 154 9.95 -6.14 7.79
C TYR A 154 9.15 -5.37 8.81
N ALA A 155 8.71 -6.05 9.86
CA ALA A 155 8.29 -5.40 11.10
C ALA A 155 9.51 -5.21 11.99
N ILE A 156 9.77 -3.99 12.43
CA ILE A 156 10.98 -3.61 13.19
C ILE A 156 10.64 -2.75 14.40
N GLY A 157 11.52 -2.67 15.39
CA GLY A 157 11.42 -1.70 16.48
C GLY A 157 11.65 -0.26 16.00
N CYS A 158 10.71 0.64 16.27
CA CYS A 158 10.85 2.05 15.86
C CYS A 158 11.68 2.90 16.82
N ILE A 159 11.70 2.54 18.10
CA ILE A 159 12.12 3.45 19.18
C ILE A 159 13.51 3.09 19.67
N SER A 160 13.79 1.79 19.83
CA SER A 160 15.04 1.30 20.36
C SER A 160 16.25 1.56 19.44
N ASP A 161 17.44 1.69 20.04
CA ASP A 161 18.70 1.89 19.31
C ASP A 161 19.17 0.66 18.53
N ASP A 162 18.81 -0.52 19.01
CA ASP A 162 19.14 -1.80 18.38
C ASP A 162 18.21 -2.16 17.21
N THR A 163 17.05 -1.50 17.06
CA THR A 163 16.12 -1.71 15.93
C THR A 163 15.90 -3.21 15.66
N PRO A 164 15.34 -3.96 16.62
CA PRO A 164 15.11 -5.39 16.45
C PRO A 164 14.21 -5.63 15.25
N VAL A 165 14.42 -6.76 14.57
CA VAL A 165 13.55 -7.19 13.48
C VAL A 165 12.63 -8.27 14.03
N PHE A 166 11.35 -7.96 14.11
CA PHE A 166 10.33 -8.83 14.71
C PHE A 166 9.83 -9.88 13.73
N ALA A 167 9.63 -9.49 12.47
CA ALA A 167 9.13 -10.38 11.43
C ALA A 167 9.54 -9.92 10.03
N GLU A 168 9.51 -10.85 9.09
CA GLU A 168 9.69 -10.61 7.66
C GLU A 168 8.42 -11.06 6.93
N ALA A 169 7.75 -10.15 6.23
CA ALA A 169 6.57 -10.50 5.46
C ALA A 169 6.99 -11.15 4.14
N LYS A 170 6.37 -12.28 3.81
CA LYS A 170 6.66 -13.03 2.59
C LYS A 170 5.38 -13.39 1.87
N SER A 171 5.48 -13.49 0.55
CA SER A 171 4.43 -14.05 -0.28
C SER A 171 4.36 -15.55 -0.10
N ALA A 172 3.14 -16.09 -0.20
CA ALA A 172 2.93 -17.54 -0.33
C ALA A 172 3.39 -18.06 -1.71
N ALA A 173 3.40 -17.18 -2.71
CA ALA A 173 3.67 -17.49 -4.10
C ALA A 173 4.82 -16.62 -4.64
N ASP A 174 5.62 -17.19 -5.54
CA ASP A 174 6.73 -16.46 -6.17
C ASP A 174 6.25 -15.49 -7.26
N GLN A 175 4.99 -15.61 -7.69
CA GLN A 175 4.38 -14.83 -8.77
C GLN A 175 3.02 -14.27 -8.32
N PRO A 176 2.60 -13.12 -8.86
CA PRO A 176 1.33 -12.51 -8.52
C PRO A 176 0.13 -13.37 -8.95
N GLY A 177 -1.02 -13.08 -8.35
CA GLY A 177 -2.31 -13.58 -8.82
C GLY A 177 -2.69 -13.02 -10.19
N ALA A 178 -3.87 -13.42 -10.67
CA ALA A 178 -4.40 -12.97 -11.96
C ALA A 178 -4.66 -11.44 -12.02
N ASP A 179 -4.75 -10.79 -10.87
CA ASP A 179 -4.89 -9.34 -10.71
C ASP A 179 -3.53 -8.60 -10.70
N GLY A 180 -2.42 -9.33 -10.81
CA GLY A 180 -1.06 -8.80 -10.74
C GLY A 180 -0.57 -8.52 -9.32
N TRP A 181 -1.34 -8.85 -8.28
CA TRP A 181 -1.00 -8.56 -6.89
C TRP A 181 -0.42 -9.77 -6.15
N CYS A 182 0.49 -9.49 -5.22
CA CYS A 182 1.06 -10.45 -4.29
C CYS A 182 0.68 -10.06 -2.86
N GLU A 183 0.13 -10.98 -2.08
CA GLU A 183 -0.08 -10.79 -0.65
C GLU A 183 1.18 -11.19 0.12
N LEU A 184 1.78 -10.25 0.84
CA LEU A 184 2.87 -10.47 1.78
C LEU A 184 2.29 -10.58 3.17
N THR A 185 2.63 -11.66 3.89
CA THR A 185 2.12 -11.90 5.24
C THR A 185 3.23 -12.22 6.22
N ALA A 186 3.04 -11.82 7.48
CA ALA A 186 3.92 -12.16 8.60
C ALA A 186 3.15 -12.29 9.92
N ARG A 187 3.73 -13.07 10.83
CA ARG A 187 3.35 -13.06 12.25
C ARG A 187 4.48 -12.50 13.07
N MET A 188 4.14 -11.73 14.09
CA MET A 188 5.10 -11.34 15.13
C MET A 188 4.60 -11.78 16.49
N ALA A 189 5.56 -12.13 17.35
CA ALA A 189 5.30 -12.34 18.75
C ALA A 189 4.82 -11.03 19.41
N THR A 190 4.38 -11.14 20.66
CA THR A 190 4.15 -9.97 21.50
C THR A 190 5.41 -9.10 21.56
N VAL A 191 5.24 -7.80 21.37
CA VAL A 191 6.31 -6.80 21.50
C VAL A 191 5.83 -5.67 22.40
N ASP A 192 6.73 -5.18 23.26
CA ASP A 192 6.43 -4.11 24.22
C ASP A 192 6.79 -2.71 23.67
N GLU A 193 7.55 -2.65 22.58
CA GLU A 193 7.89 -1.40 21.92
C GLU A 193 7.05 -1.14 20.67
N GLN A 194 6.97 0.13 20.26
CA GLN A 194 6.27 0.53 19.05
C GLN A 194 6.90 -0.09 17.80
N PRO A 195 6.15 -0.91 17.02
CA PRO A 195 6.65 -1.46 15.77
C PRO A 195 6.52 -0.47 14.62
N CYS A 196 7.40 -0.63 13.63
CA CYS A 196 7.42 0.06 12.36
C CYS A 196 7.37 -0.98 11.24
N LEU A 197 6.73 -0.64 10.14
CA LEU A 197 6.81 -1.41 8.90
C LEU A 197 7.90 -0.81 8.01
N TYR A 198 8.98 -1.53 7.75
CA TYR A 198 10.03 -1.15 6.81
C TYR A 198 9.81 -1.82 5.46
N LEU A 199 9.86 -1.05 4.39
CA LEU A 199 9.74 -1.53 3.02
C LEU A 199 10.95 -1.06 2.21
N GLU A 200 11.53 -1.95 1.41
CA GLU A 200 12.63 -1.64 0.48
C GLU A 200 12.35 -2.30 -0.86
N ASN A 201 12.26 -1.50 -1.92
CA ASN A 201 12.17 -2.02 -3.28
C ASN A 201 13.58 -2.36 -3.77
N ALA A 202 13.84 -3.66 -3.91
CA ALA A 202 15.11 -4.21 -4.37
C ALA A 202 15.11 -4.52 -5.87
N SER A 203 13.99 -4.32 -6.57
CA SER A 203 13.89 -4.50 -8.01
C SER A 203 14.36 -3.26 -8.77
N ASP A 204 14.50 -3.42 -10.09
CA ASP A 204 14.87 -2.34 -11.00
C ASP A 204 13.66 -1.55 -11.52
N ASP A 205 12.45 -1.98 -11.18
CA ASP A 205 11.19 -1.37 -11.56
C ASP A 205 10.45 -0.79 -10.35
N ASP A 206 9.36 -0.09 -10.61
CA ASP A 206 8.48 0.45 -9.58
C ASP A 206 7.50 -0.62 -9.06
N VAL A 207 7.20 -0.54 -7.78
CA VAL A 207 6.23 -1.43 -7.12
C VAL A 207 5.12 -0.61 -6.49
N LEU A 208 3.86 -0.99 -6.75
CA LEU A 208 2.72 -0.42 -6.03
C LEU A 208 2.51 -1.20 -4.73
N ILE A 209 2.09 -0.50 -3.69
CA ILE A 209 1.91 -1.00 -2.32
C ILE A 209 0.55 -0.53 -1.85
N ASP A 210 -0.27 -1.45 -1.34
CA ASP A 210 -1.63 -1.15 -0.93
C ASP A 210 -2.10 -2.10 0.18
N ASP A 211 -3.21 -1.77 0.84
CA ASP A 211 -3.86 -2.58 1.87
C ASP A 211 -2.89 -3.10 2.95
N ALA A 212 -2.02 -2.23 3.45
CA ALA A 212 -1.17 -2.55 4.59
C ALA A 212 -2.02 -2.66 5.85
N VAL A 213 -1.91 -3.79 6.55
CA VAL A 213 -2.63 -4.03 7.80
C VAL A 213 -1.67 -4.62 8.82
N LEU A 214 -1.62 -4.04 10.01
CA LEU A 214 -1.04 -4.66 11.18
C LEU A 214 -2.16 -4.82 12.20
N GLU A 215 -2.55 -6.03 12.55
CA GLU A 215 -3.68 -6.27 13.45
C GLU A 215 -3.28 -7.22 14.57
N THR A 216 -4.13 -7.33 15.60
CA THR A 216 -3.98 -8.37 16.62
C THR A 216 -4.14 -9.76 16.00
N ALA A 217 -3.34 -10.72 16.44
CA ALA A 217 -3.35 -12.07 15.90
C ALA A 217 -3.71 -13.10 16.97
N PRO A 218 -4.96 -13.13 17.46
CA PRO A 218 -5.36 -14.09 18.48
C PRO A 218 -5.02 -15.52 18.02
N GLU A 219 -4.58 -16.36 18.96
CA GLU A 219 -4.11 -17.73 18.66
C GLU A 219 -5.14 -18.55 17.87
N ALA A 220 -6.43 -18.24 18.03
CA ALA A 220 -7.54 -18.90 17.35
C ALA A 220 -7.74 -18.50 15.88
N ARG A 221 -7.10 -17.42 15.38
CA ARG A 221 -7.26 -17.01 13.98
C ARG A 221 -6.45 -17.94 13.10
N VAL A 222 -7.17 -18.74 12.31
CA VAL A 222 -6.63 -19.54 11.22
C VAL A 222 -6.03 -18.59 10.19
N LEU A 223 -4.72 -18.37 10.29
CA LEU A 223 -4.00 -17.67 9.25
C LEU A 223 -3.87 -18.53 7.99
N PRO A 224 -3.73 -17.89 6.81
CA PRO A 224 -3.36 -18.59 5.60
C PRO A 224 -2.09 -19.41 5.81
N PRO A 225 -1.92 -20.54 5.10
CA PRO A 225 -0.78 -21.45 5.27
C PRO A 225 0.59 -20.76 5.25
N SER A 226 0.73 -19.69 4.46
CA SER A 226 1.94 -18.87 4.37
C SER A 226 2.36 -18.23 5.70
N ALA A 227 1.40 -17.78 6.50
CA ALA A 227 1.69 -17.08 7.75
C ALA A 227 1.79 -18.03 8.97
N ARG A 228 1.44 -19.31 8.83
CA ARG A 228 1.59 -20.32 9.89
C ARG A 228 3.03 -20.79 10.10
N ALA A 229 3.91 -20.59 9.12
CA ALA A 229 5.26 -21.17 9.09
C ALA A 229 6.36 -20.27 9.68
N GLN A 230 6.03 -19.09 10.22
CA GLN A 230 7.04 -18.18 10.73
C GLN A 230 7.48 -18.60 12.13
N SER A 231 8.72 -19.09 12.20
CA SER A 231 9.39 -19.49 13.44
C SER A 231 9.47 -18.31 14.41
N PRO A 232 9.35 -18.49 15.73
CA PRO A 232 9.47 -17.43 16.73
C PRO A 232 10.88 -16.80 16.81
N LEU A 233 11.85 -17.32 16.04
CA LEU A 233 13.17 -16.74 15.94
C LEU A 233 13.14 -15.50 15.02
N PRO A 234 13.89 -14.44 15.36
CA PRO A 234 14.07 -13.30 14.48
C PRO A 234 14.50 -13.75 13.08
N PRO A 235 13.97 -13.13 12.02
CA PRO A 235 14.35 -13.48 10.66
C PRO A 235 15.85 -13.27 10.46
N LYS A 236 16.50 -14.17 9.70
CA LYS A 236 17.90 -13.98 9.29
C LYS A 236 17.97 -12.90 8.22
N VAL A 237 18.21 -11.66 8.64
CA VAL A 237 18.37 -10.52 7.72
C VAL A 237 19.82 -10.42 7.23
N PRO A 238 20.07 -10.32 5.92
CA PRO A 238 21.42 -10.07 5.41
C PRO A 238 22.05 -8.82 6.04
N VAL A 239 23.33 -8.88 6.42
CA VAL A 239 24.04 -7.79 7.14
C VAL A 239 23.91 -6.44 6.44
N ALA A 240 24.06 -6.42 5.11
CA ALA A 240 23.93 -5.20 4.32
C ALA A 240 22.52 -4.58 4.42
N ARG A 241 21.49 -5.41 4.46
CA ARG A 241 20.09 -4.99 4.60
C ARG A 241 19.80 -4.52 6.03
N TYR A 242 20.26 -5.27 7.04
CA TYR A 242 20.11 -4.87 8.44
C TYR A 242 20.74 -3.49 8.73
N SER A 243 21.90 -3.20 8.13
CA SER A 243 22.53 -1.87 8.19
C SER A 243 21.63 -0.76 7.61
N ARG A 244 20.93 -1.03 6.50
CA ARG A 244 19.97 -0.08 5.90
C ARG A 244 18.74 0.10 6.76
N ILE A 245 18.17 -0.98 7.32
CA ILE A 245 17.05 -0.94 8.26
C ILE A 245 17.40 -0.02 9.44
N ARG A 246 18.52 -0.27 10.12
CA ARG A 246 18.95 0.52 11.28
C ARG A 246 19.14 2.01 10.94
N LYS A 247 19.80 2.31 9.82
CA LYS A 247 19.97 3.70 9.34
C LYS A 247 18.63 4.38 9.06
N THR A 248 17.66 3.64 8.51
CA THR A 248 16.31 4.15 8.19
C THR A 248 15.53 4.45 9.48
N ALA A 249 15.54 3.52 10.43
CA ALA A 249 14.92 3.72 11.74
C ALA A 249 15.56 4.88 12.52
N GLU A 250 16.89 5.00 12.48
CA GLU A 250 17.60 6.15 13.09
C GLU A 250 17.18 7.47 12.44
N GLN A 251 17.11 7.53 11.10
CA GLN A 251 16.63 8.72 10.39
C GLN A 251 15.17 9.06 10.76
N ALA A 252 14.30 8.06 10.85
CA ALA A 252 12.91 8.23 11.29
C ALA A 252 12.83 8.81 12.71
N ARG A 253 13.62 8.27 13.65
CA ARG A 253 13.69 8.77 15.03
C ARG A 253 14.16 10.22 15.11
N ARG A 254 15.14 10.62 14.29
CA ARG A 254 15.59 12.02 14.21
C ARG A 254 14.50 12.95 13.69
N ARG A 255 13.69 12.51 12.70
CA ARG A 255 12.56 13.31 12.16
C ARG A 255 11.39 13.46 13.14
N ARG A 256 11.21 12.50 14.05
CA ARG A 256 10.12 12.51 15.04
C ARG A 256 10.41 13.37 16.28
N ARG A 257 11.68 13.70 16.54
CA ARG A 257 12.07 14.62 17.60
C ARG A 257 11.64 16.03 17.19
N PHE A 258 10.40 16.38 17.49
CA PHE A 258 9.95 17.77 17.62
C PHE A 258 10.74 18.48 18.72
#